data_AF-M2YBS0-F1
#
_entry.id   AF-M2YBS0-F1
#
_cell.length_a   1.000
_cell.length_b   1.000
_cell.length_c   1.000
_cell.angle_alpha   90.00
_cell.angle_beta   90.00
_cell.angle_gamma   90.00
#
_symmetry.space_group_name_H-M   'P 1'
#
loop_
_entity.id
_entity.type
_entity.pdbx_description
1 polymer ?
#
loop_
_entity_poly.entity_id
_entity_poly.type
_entity_poly.pdbx_seq_one_letter_code
_entity_poly.pdbx_strand_id
1 'polypeptide(L)'
;MRQCPAWNGFLAGMVARDLAGERMVTSDAHAGGVTAIAAHLPGAARRRSRTHCVVNLMAVTSKSWWPAVKAMPHGVHDQPDARAVNAQL
;
A
#
# COMPACT_ATOMS: atom_id res chain seq x y z
N MET A 1 -3.09 0.61 -18.97
CA MET A 1 -3.31 -0.26 -17.80
C MET A 1 -4.80 -0.57 -17.70
N ARG A 2 -5.17 -1.83 -17.40
CA ARG A 2 -6.58 -2.24 -17.38
C ARG A 2 -7.20 -1.84 -16.03
N GLN A 3 -8.27 -1.04 -16.08
CA GLN A 3 -9.10 -0.69 -14.92
C GLN A 3 -9.70 -1.97 -14.30
N CYS A 4 -9.87 -2.02 -12.97
CA CYS A 4 -10.54 -3.12 -12.30
C CYS A 4 -11.97 -2.69 -11.90
N PRO A 5 -13.03 -3.26 -12.51
CA PRO A 5 -14.40 -2.83 -12.27
C PRO A 5 -14.83 -2.88 -10.80
N ALA A 6 -14.38 -3.89 -10.05
CA ALA A 6 -14.70 -4.03 -8.64
C ALA A 6 -14.13 -2.88 -7.79
N TRP A 7 -12.87 -2.50 -8.01
CA TRP A 7 -12.25 -1.39 -7.29
C TRP A 7 -12.88 -0.04 -7.65
N ASN A 8 -13.22 0.17 -8.92
CA ASN A 8 -13.91 1.39 -9.35
C ASN A 8 -15.30 1.50 -8.73
N GLY A 9 -16.10 0.43 -8.77
CA GLY A 9 -17.42 0.42 -8.14
C GLY A 9 -17.36 0.70 -6.64
N PHE A 10 -16.40 0.08 -5.94
CA PHE A 10 -16.20 0.31 -4.51
C PHE A 10 -15.85 1.78 -4.18
N LEU A 11 -14.86 2.36 -4.86
CA LEU A 11 -14.44 3.74 -4.61
C LEU A 11 -15.50 4.76 -5.05
N ALA A 12 -16.13 4.55 -6.21
CA ALA A 12 -17.25 5.38 -6.65
C ALA A 12 -18.40 5.36 -5.62
N GLY A 13 -18.69 4.20 -5.04
CA GLY A 13 -19.69 4.07 -3.98
C GLY A 13 -19.34 4.82 -2.70
N MET A 14 -18.06 4.97 -2.37
CA MET A 14 -17.65 5.80 -1.23
C MET A 14 -17.76 7.30 -1.54
N VAL A 15 -17.32 7.74 -2.73
CA VAL A 15 -17.46 9.14 -3.16
C VAL A 15 -18.92 9.55 -3.25
N ALA A 16 -19.80 8.67 -3.74
CA ALA A 16 -21.25 8.90 -3.76
C ALA A 16 -21.90 8.99 -2.36
N ARG A 17 -21.16 8.60 -1.31
CA ARG A 17 -21.54 8.73 0.11
C ARG A 17 -20.75 9.84 0.80
N ASP A 18 -20.31 10.84 0.02
CA ASP A 18 -19.63 12.05 0.46
C ASP A 18 -18.27 11.82 1.14
N LEU A 19 -17.56 10.75 0.76
CA LEU A 19 -16.13 10.63 1.10
C LEU A 19 -15.36 11.78 0.42
N ALA A 20 -14.78 12.68 1.23
CA ALA A 20 -14.06 13.85 0.76
C ALA A 20 -13.00 14.33 1.76
N GLY A 21 -11.96 15.02 1.24
CA GLY A 21 -10.89 15.61 2.05
C GLY A 21 -9.73 14.66 2.35
N GLU A 22 -9.71 13.48 1.72
CA GLU A 22 -8.70 12.45 1.92
C GLU A 22 -7.33 12.96 1.45
N ARG A 23 -6.40 13.07 2.40
CA ARG A 23 -5.00 13.40 2.07
C ARG A 23 -4.14 12.19 1.77
N MET A 24 -4.52 11.02 2.29
CA MET A 24 -3.72 9.80 2.15
C MET A 24 -4.56 8.53 2.17
N VAL A 25 -4.38 7.68 1.16
CA VAL A 25 -4.93 6.32 1.11
C VAL A 25 -3.83 5.32 1.42
N THR A 26 -4.08 4.43 2.38
CA THR A 26 -3.19 3.31 2.71
C THR A 26 -3.84 1.99 2.26
N SER A 27 -3.25 1.33 1.27
CA SER A 27 -3.78 0.09 0.67
C SER A 27 -2.67 -0.89 0.31
N ASP A 28 -2.97 -2.14 0.00
CA ASP A 28 -1.95 -3.02 -0.62
C ASP A 28 -1.67 -2.62 -2.09
N ALA A 29 -0.62 -3.17 -2.69
CA ALA A 29 -0.17 -2.89 -4.06
C ALA A 29 -0.87 -3.69 -5.15
N HIS A 30 -2.19 -3.89 -5.01
CA HIS A 30 -2.97 -4.49 -6.07
C HIS A 30 -3.14 -3.50 -7.24
N ALA A 31 -2.65 -3.86 -8.43
CA ALA A 31 -2.56 -2.95 -9.58
C ALA A 31 -3.88 -2.24 -9.91
N GLY A 32 -5.00 -2.99 -9.90
CA GLY A 32 -6.33 -2.42 -10.16
C GLY A 32 -6.83 -1.46 -9.07
N GLY A 33 -6.37 -1.63 -7.82
CA GLY A 33 -6.72 -0.74 -6.71
C GLY A 33 -5.93 0.57 -6.79
N VAL A 34 -4.66 0.52 -7.16
CA VAL A 34 -3.82 1.72 -7.35
C VAL A 34 -4.40 2.63 -8.43
N THR A 35 -4.78 2.05 -9.58
CA THR A 35 -5.36 2.83 -10.67
C THR A 35 -6.74 3.41 -10.29
N ALA A 36 -7.55 2.65 -9.55
CA ALA A 36 -8.86 3.10 -9.10
C ALA A 36 -8.75 4.26 -8.10
N ILE A 37 -7.81 4.20 -7.15
CA ILE A 37 -7.56 5.29 -6.18
C ILE A 37 -7.20 6.58 -6.92
N ALA A 38 -6.31 6.52 -7.92
CA ALA A 38 -5.94 7.68 -8.71
C ALA A 38 -7.12 8.27 -9.52
N ALA A 39 -8.08 7.43 -9.92
CA ALA A 39 -9.25 7.86 -10.68
C ALA A 39 -10.35 8.50 -9.81
N HIS A 40 -10.58 7.98 -8.59
CA HIS A 40 -11.71 8.39 -7.76
C HIS A 40 -11.36 9.34 -6.62
N LEU A 41 -10.10 9.38 -6.19
CA LEU A 41 -9.62 10.23 -5.09
C LEU A 41 -8.47 11.12 -5.58
N PRO A 42 -8.70 12.00 -6.57
CA PRO A 42 -7.66 12.86 -7.11
C PRO A 42 -7.13 13.80 -6.01
N GLY A 43 -5.80 13.84 -5.85
CA GLY A 43 -5.14 14.64 -4.82
C GLY A 43 -4.80 13.89 -3.54
N ALA A 44 -5.36 12.70 -3.31
CA ALA A 44 -4.93 11.85 -2.21
C ALA A 44 -3.55 11.22 -2.51
N ALA A 45 -2.60 11.38 -1.60
CA ALA A 45 -1.36 10.61 -1.66
C ALA A 45 -1.68 9.12 -1.43
N ARG A 46 -0.93 8.22 -2.06
CA ARG A 46 -1.12 6.79 -1.86
C ARG A 46 0.13 6.16 -1.26
N ARG A 47 -0.04 5.41 -0.16
CA ARG A 47 1.01 4.62 0.48
C ARG A 47 0.62 3.16 0.53
N ARG A 48 1.61 2.27 0.44
CA ARG A 48 1.38 0.85 0.67
C ARG A 48 1.20 0.58 2.17
N SER A 49 0.24 -0.26 2.54
CA SER A 49 0.11 -0.75 3.92
C SER A 49 1.35 -1.55 4.34
N ARG A 50 1.97 -1.16 5.47
CA ARG A 50 3.13 -1.86 6.05
C ARG A 50 2.78 -3.30 6.41
N THR A 51 1.64 -3.50 7.07
CA THR A 51 1.16 -4.84 7.45
C THR A 51 0.98 -5.75 6.26
N HIS A 52 0.33 -5.29 5.18
CA HIS A 52 0.23 -6.08 3.95
C HIS A 52 1.59 -6.36 3.32
N CYS A 53 2.52 -5.41 3.35
CA CYS A 53 3.87 -5.64 2.84
C CYS A 53 4.55 -6.84 3.55
N VAL A 54 4.47 -6.89 4.89
CA VAL A 54 5.02 -8.00 5.69
C VAL A 54 4.29 -9.31 5.42
N VAL A 55 2.95 -9.28 5.37
CA VAL A 55 2.14 -10.48 5.09
C VAL A 55 2.45 -11.04 3.70
N ASN A 56 2.54 -10.18 2.69
CA ASN A 56 2.86 -10.61 1.32
C ASN A 56 4.28 -11.20 1.25
N LEU A 57 5.25 -10.65 1.99
CA LEU A 57 6.59 -11.20 2.07
C LEU A 57 6.62 -12.55 2.80
N MET A 58 5.86 -12.70 3.89
CA MET A 58 5.70 -13.99 4.57
C MET A 58 5.04 -15.05 3.68
N ALA A 59 4.14 -14.64 2.77
CA ALA A 59 3.45 -15.56 1.86
C ALA A 59 4.37 -16.16 0.78
N VAL A 60 5.45 -15.48 0.41
CA VAL A 60 6.42 -15.93 -0.62
C VAL A 60 7.73 -16.44 -0.03
N THR A 61 7.88 -16.42 1.30
CA THR A 61 9.07 -16.91 2.02
C THR A 61 8.73 -18.16 2.82
N SER A 62 9.71 -19.04 3.05
CA SER A 62 9.48 -20.21 3.89
C SER A 62 9.26 -19.80 5.36
N LYS A 63 8.51 -20.61 6.11
CA LYS A 63 8.17 -20.33 7.51
C LYS A 63 9.37 -20.15 8.42
N SER A 64 10.51 -20.80 8.12
CA SER A 64 11.75 -20.65 8.90
C SER A 64 12.30 -19.22 8.85
N TRP A 65 12.01 -18.45 7.80
CA TRP A 65 12.44 -17.06 7.65
C TRP A 65 11.47 -16.04 8.24
N TRP A 66 10.27 -16.44 8.67
CA TRP A 66 9.25 -15.51 9.14
C TRP A 66 9.69 -14.60 10.30
N PRO A 67 10.48 -15.05 11.30
CA PRO A 67 11.01 -14.16 12.32
C PRO A 67 11.83 -13.01 11.73
N ALA A 68 12.73 -13.31 10.78
CA ALA A 68 13.55 -12.32 10.10
C ALA A 68 12.71 -11.38 9.22
N VAL A 69 11.77 -11.92 8.44
CA VAL A 69 10.82 -11.15 7.61
C VAL A 69 9.98 -10.18 8.43
N LYS A 70 9.59 -10.56 9.65
CA LYS A 70 8.85 -9.67 10.55
C LYS A 70 9.72 -8.59 11.18
N ALA A 71 11.02 -8.83 11.33
CA ALA A 71 11.96 -7.88 11.92
C ALA A 71 12.48 -6.84 10.92
N MET A 72 12.76 -7.25 9.68
CA MET A 72 13.29 -6.38 8.61
C MET A 72 12.55 -5.04 8.40
N PRO A 73 11.19 -4.96 8.45
CA PRO A 73 10.45 -3.74 8.21
C PRO A 73 10.77 -2.62 9.21
N HIS A 74 11.12 -2.94 10.46
CA HIS A 74 11.53 -1.94 11.44
C HIS A 74 12.76 -1.16 10.95
N GLY A 75 13.77 -1.86 10.42
CA GLY A 75 14.96 -1.24 9.86
C GLY A 75 14.69 -0.28 8.69
N VAL A 76 13.67 -0.57 7.87
CA VAL A 76 13.26 0.29 6.73
C VAL A 76 12.35 1.44 7.17
N HIS A 77 11.42 1.19 8.09
CA HIS A 77 10.37 2.14 8.46
C HIS A 77 10.79 3.16 9.51
N ASP A 78 11.83 2.86 10.28
CA ASP A 78 12.36 3.73 11.32
C ASP A 78 13.45 4.68 10.79
N GLN A 79 13.78 4.61 9.51
CA GLN A 79 14.73 5.54 8.88
C GLN A 79 14.18 6.95 8.78
N PRO A 80 15.03 7.98 8.96
CA PRO A 80 14.61 9.38 8.92
C PRO A 80 14.17 9.82 7.52
N ASP A 81 14.72 9.21 6.46
CA ASP A 81 14.42 9.56 5.08
C ASP A 81 14.71 8.40 4.10
N ALA A 82 14.36 8.61 2.83
CA ALA A 82 14.54 7.62 1.77
C ALA A 82 16.01 7.37 1.42
N ARG A 83 16.92 8.33 1.66
CA ARG A 83 18.36 8.16 1.40
C ARG A 83 18.95 7.18 2.42
N ALA A 84 18.58 7.30 3.69
CA ALA A 84 18.99 6.40 4.76
C ALA A 84 18.46 4.96 4.53
N VAL A 85 17.25 4.80 3.97
CA VAL A 85 16.75 3.50 3.51
C VAL A 85 17.62 2.93 2.38
N ASN A 86 17.88 3.72 1.33
CA ASN A 86 18.62 3.25 0.16
C ASN A 86 20.10 2.94 0.45
N ALA A 87 20.69 3.47 1.52
CA ALA A 87 22.04 3.14 1.96
C ALA A 87 22.17 1.74 2.59
N GLN A 88 21.06 1.03 2.83
CA GLN A 88 21.04 -0.33 3.38
C GLN A 88 21.04 -1.44 2.32
N LEU A 89 20.96 -1.06 1.04
CA LEU A 89 20.98 -1.95 -0.14
C LEU A 89 22.40 -2.05 -0.70
#